data_AF-A0A127SXT1-F1
#
_entry.id   AF-A0A127SXT1-F1
#
_cell.length_a   1.000
_cell.length_b   1.000
_cell.length_c   1.000
_cell.angle_alpha   90.00
_cell.angle_beta   90.00
_cell.angle_gamma   90.00
#
_symmetry.space_group_name_H-M   'P 1'
#
loop_
_entity.id
_entity.type
_entity.pdbx_description
1 polymer ?
#
loop_
_entity_poly.entity_id
_entity_poly.type
_entity_poly.pdbx_seq_one_letter_code
_entity_poly.pdbx_strand_id
1 'polypeptide(L)'
;MSDFKGITRDTLFLMQLNRFNDSKAFYEENKEKIKADMTVPMRQIAAAFGDMMLKIDPFMNTVPTKMVSRVRRDTRYTHDKHLYRENMWIMF
;
A
#
# COMPACT_ATOMS: atom_id res chain seq x y z
N MET A 1 2.39 17.85 9.11
CA MET A 1 2.34 18.09 7.66
C MET A 1 2.86 16.85 6.97
N SER A 2 2.10 16.29 6.03
CA SER A 2 2.46 15.11 5.24
C SER A 2 3.58 15.47 4.27
N ASP A 3 4.83 15.07 4.59
CA ASP A 3 5.99 15.20 3.71
C ASP A 3 5.95 14.12 2.62
N PHE A 4 4.94 14.20 1.74
CA PHE A 4 4.80 13.29 0.62
C PHE A 4 5.77 13.70 -0.49
N LYS A 5 6.80 12.87 -0.70
CA LYS A 5 7.84 13.12 -1.72
C LYS A 5 7.59 12.40 -3.05
N GLY A 6 6.40 11.83 -3.22
CA GLY A 6 6.08 11.02 -4.39
C GLY A 6 6.41 9.54 -4.21
N ILE A 7 5.97 8.75 -5.18
CA ILE A 7 6.35 7.34 -5.34
C ILE A 7 7.31 7.29 -6.52
N THR A 8 8.52 6.77 -6.30
CA THR A 8 9.54 6.73 -7.34
C THR A 8 9.32 5.59 -8.32
N ARG A 9 9.90 5.72 -9.53
CA ARG A 9 9.87 4.66 -10.54
C ARG A 9 10.53 3.38 -10.04
N ASP A 10 11.63 3.49 -9.30
CA ASP A 10 12.34 2.35 -8.74
C ASP A 10 11.46 1.57 -7.75
N THR A 11 10.65 2.28 -6.97
CA THR A 11 9.69 1.64 -6.06
C THR A 11 8.60 0.89 -6.82
N LEU A 12 8.10 1.44 -7.93
CA LEU A 12 7.12 0.75 -8.78
C LEU A 12 7.73 -0.54 -9.38
N PHE A 13 8.97 -0.48 -9.85
CA PHE A 13 9.67 -1.67 -10.32
C PHE A 13 9.93 -2.69 -9.20
N LEU A 14 10.30 -2.22 -8.00
CA LEU A 14 10.49 -3.10 -6.85
C LEU A 14 9.20 -3.86 -6.49
N MET A 15 8.05 -3.20 -6.57
CA MET A 15 6.76 -3.85 -6.34
C MET A 15 6.43 -4.89 -7.42
N GLN A 16 6.76 -4.63 -8.68
CA GLN A 16 6.63 -5.61 -9.77
C GLN A 16 7.55 -6.81 -9.55
N LEU A 17 8.82 -6.57 -9.20
CA LEU A 17 9.80 -7.63 -8.88
C LEU A 17 9.34 -8.46 -7.68
N ASN A 18 8.76 -7.83 -6.66
CA ASN A 18 8.23 -8.52 -5.49
C ASN A 18 7.10 -9.49 -5.84
N ARG A 19 6.19 -9.11 -6.74
CA ARG A 19 5.20 -10.05 -7.28
C ARG A 19 5.82 -11.11 -8.18
N PHE A 20 6.79 -10.75 -9.02
CA PHE A 20 7.41 -11.69 -9.95
C PHE A 20 8.17 -12.81 -9.22
N ASN A 21 8.92 -12.46 -8.17
CA ASN A 21 9.63 -13.42 -7.33
C ASN A 21 8.69 -14.21 -6.39
N ASP A 22 7.60 -13.58 -5.95
CA ASP A 22 6.54 -14.13 -5.11
C ASP A 22 7.01 -14.90 -3.84
N SER A 23 8.19 -14.54 -3.32
CA SER A 23 8.86 -15.26 -2.23
C SER A 23 8.89 -14.47 -0.93
N LYS A 24 8.71 -15.17 0.20
CA LYS A 24 8.85 -14.56 1.54
C LYS A 24 10.25 -14.01 1.80
N ALA A 25 11.28 -14.70 1.33
CA ALA A 25 12.67 -14.25 1.53
C ALA A 25 12.90 -12.90 0.84
N PHE A 26 12.51 -12.79 -0.44
CA PHE A 26 12.62 -11.56 -1.21
C PHE A 26 11.82 -10.41 -0.60
N TYR A 27 10.60 -10.69 -0.13
CA TYR A 27 9.77 -9.67 0.51
C TYR A 27 10.39 -9.16 1.81
N GLU A 28 10.86 -10.04 2.70
CA GLU A 28 11.45 -9.62 3.98
C GLU A 28 12.74 -8.81 3.79
N GLU A 29 13.57 -9.16 2.81
CA GLU A 29 14.77 -8.40 2.45
C GLU A 29 14.44 -6.97 1.97
N ASN A 30 13.35 -6.81 1.20
CA ASN A 30 12.95 -5.53 0.62
C ASN A 30 11.88 -4.78 1.43
N LYS A 31 11.44 -5.34 2.57
CA LYS A 31 10.29 -4.88 3.33
C LYS A 31 10.39 -3.45 3.82
N GLU A 32 11.54 -3.08 4.38
CA GLU A 32 11.73 -1.71 4.89
C GLU A 32 11.75 -0.70 3.75
N LYS A 33 12.32 -1.05 2.60
CA LYS A 33 12.31 -0.22 1.39
C LYS A 33 10.89 -0.04 0.83
N ILE A 34 10.14 -1.14 0.70
CA ILE A 34 8.72 -1.10 0.28
C ILE A 34 7.87 -0.29 1.28
N LYS A 35 8.15 -0.39 2.57
CA LYS A 35 7.44 0.38 3.60
C LYS A 35 7.73 1.87 3.47
N ALA A 36 9.00 2.25 3.39
CA ALA A 36 9.43 3.65 3.29
C ALA A 36 8.95 4.32 2.00
N ASP A 37 9.05 3.63 0.86
CA ASP A 37 8.89 4.26 -0.45
C ASP A 37 7.51 4.03 -1.08
N MET A 38 6.72 3.05 -0.60
CA MET A 38 5.37 2.78 -1.10
C MET A 38 4.31 2.91 0.01
N THR A 39 4.45 2.17 1.09
CA THR A 39 3.37 2.07 2.10
C THR A 39 3.18 3.39 2.86
N VAL A 40 4.25 4.03 3.29
CA VAL A 40 4.19 5.32 4.01
C VAL A 40 3.66 6.44 3.12
N PRO A 41 4.15 6.63 1.87
CA PRO A 41 3.59 7.61 0.95
C PRO A 41 2.10 7.40 0.67
N MET A 42 1.65 6.16 0.48
CA MET A 42 0.23 5.84 0.30
C MET A 42 -0.62 6.22 1.53
N ARG A 43 -0.09 6.04 2.74
CA ARG A 43 -0.77 6.46 3.98
C ARG A 43 -0.81 7.97 4.13
N GLN A 44 0.23 8.67 3.69
CA GLN A 44 0.25 10.14 3.68
C GLN A 44 -0.83 10.69 2.73
N ILE A 45 -0.98 10.08 1.54
CA ILE A 45 -2.06 10.41 0.61
C ILE A 45 -3.42 10.14 1.28
N ALA A 46 -3.62 8.96 1.86
CA ALA A 46 -4.86 8.61 2.55
C ALA A 46 -5.23 9.60 3.68
N ALA A 47 -4.24 9.99 4.49
CA ALA A 47 -4.43 10.97 5.56
C ALA A 47 -4.82 12.35 5.03
N ALA A 48 -4.23 12.78 3.90
CA ALA A 48 -4.55 14.08 3.29
C ALA A 48 -6.00 14.17 2.81
N PHE A 49 -6.60 13.04 2.41
CA PHE A 49 -8.01 12.99 2.01
C PHE A 49 -8.98 12.78 3.18
N GLY A 50 -8.50 12.42 4.38
CA GLY A 50 -9.35 12.06 5.52
C GLY A 50 -10.37 13.15 5.88
N ASP A 51 -9.91 14.39 6.06
CA ASP A 51 -10.79 15.50 6.45
C ASP A 51 -11.86 15.81 5.39
N MET A 52 -11.54 15.61 4.12
CA MET A 52 -12.51 15.78 3.02
C MET A 52 -13.58 14.69 3.06
N MET A 53 -13.20 13.45 3.35
CA MET A 53 -14.13 12.32 3.38
C MET A 53 -15.06 12.39 4.59
N LEU A 54 -14.60 12.89 5.74
CA LEU A 54 -15.46 13.15 6.91
C LEU A 54 -16.52 14.22 6.66
N LYS A 55 -16.31 15.13 5.71
CA LYS A 55 -17.35 16.10 5.30
C LYS A 55 -18.45 15.45 4.46
N ILE A 56 -18.15 14.34 3.79
CA ILE A 56 -19.12 13.58 2.99
C ILE A 56 -19.92 12.66 3.92
N ASP A 57 -19.22 11.89 4.76
CA ASP A 57 -19.82 11.03 5.76
C ASP A 57 -18.97 11.04 7.05
N PRO A 58 -19.50 11.57 8.17
CA PRO A 58 -18.80 11.60 9.45
C PRO A 58 -18.42 10.23 10.02
N PHE A 59 -19.04 9.15 9.53
CA PHE A 59 -18.76 7.78 9.99
C PHE A 59 -17.71 7.04 9.16
N MET A 60 -17.15 7.67 8.11
CA MET A 60 -16.08 7.07 7.30
C MET A 60 -14.82 6.77 8.12
N ASN A 61 -14.14 5.69 7.77
CA ASN A 61 -12.92 5.30 8.46
C ASN A 61 -11.71 6.00 7.85
N THR A 62 -11.26 7.07 8.51
CA THR A 62 -10.11 7.88 8.06
C THR A 62 -8.78 7.49 8.69
N VAL A 63 -8.68 6.29 9.28
CA VAL A 63 -7.42 5.78 9.83
C VAL A 63 -6.51 5.27 8.70
N PRO A 64 -5.37 5.92 8.40
CA PRO A 64 -4.58 5.61 7.19
C PRO A 64 -4.08 4.17 7.11
N THR A 65 -3.85 3.51 8.25
CA THR A 65 -3.41 2.11 8.29
C THR A 65 -4.49 1.12 7.87
N LYS A 66 -5.77 1.50 7.98
CA LYS A 66 -6.92 0.68 7.58
C LYS A 66 -7.38 0.99 6.15
N MET A 67 -7.13 2.21 5.69
CA MET A 67 -7.54 2.67 4.37
C MET A 67 -6.66 2.11 3.25
N VAL A 68 -5.38 1.92 3.54
CA VAL A 68 -4.39 1.49 2.56
C VAL A 68 -4.29 -0.03 2.53
N SER A 69 -4.33 -0.61 1.33
CA SER A 69 -4.19 -2.05 1.11
C SER A 69 -2.87 -2.61 1.65
N ARG A 70 -2.86 -3.90 2.03
CA ARG A 70 -1.64 -4.62 2.41
C ARG A 70 -0.90 -5.15 1.17
N VAL A 71 0.43 -5.09 1.20
CA VAL A 71 1.29 -5.67 0.15
C VAL A 71 1.12 -7.19 0.07
N ARG A 72 1.09 -7.88 1.21
CA ARG A 72 0.77 -9.31 1.27
C ARG A 72 -0.75 -9.51 1.11
N ARG A 73 -1.11 -10.39 0.17
CA ARG A 73 -2.49 -10.74 -0.19
C ARG A 73 -3.00 -11.88 0.67
N ASP A 74 -4.32 -11.88 0.86
CA ASP A 74 -5.05 -13.08 1.20
C ASP A 74 -5.44 -13.78 -0.10
N THR A 75 -4.93 -15.00 -0.32
CA THR A 75 -5.10 -15.76 -1.56
C THR A 75 -6.00 -16.98 -1.38
N ARG A 76 -6.63 -17.13 -0.20
CA ARG A 76 -7.43 -18.33 0.14
C ARG A 76 -8.53 -18.59 -0.90
N TYR A 77 -9.29 -17.55 -1.25
CA TYR A 77 -10.47 -17.66 -2.13
C TYR A 77 -10.27 -17.11 -3.55
N THR A 78 -9.05 -16.68 -3.91
CA THR A 78 -8.76 -16.11 -5.24
C THR A 78 -8.18 -17.16 -6.18
N HIS A 79 -8.51 -17.09 -7.47
CA HIS A 79 -7.90 -17.95 -8.51
C HIS A 79 -6.39 -17.67 -8.66
N ASP A 80 -6.02 -16.38 -8.73
CA ASP A 80 -4.64 -15.93 -8.62
C ASP A 80 -4.10 -16.15 -7.20
N LYS A 81 -3.02 -16.94 -7.10
CA LYS A 81 -2.37 -17.32 -5.84
C LYS A 81 -1.12 -16.49 -5.50
N HIS A 82 -0.83 -15.45 -6.27
CA HIS A 82 0.29 -14.57 -5.96
C HIS A 82 0.16 -13.96 -4.56
N LEU A 83 1.17 -14.15 -3.73
CA LEU A 83 1.19 -13.73 -2.33
C LEU A 83 1.37 -12.23 -2.18
N TYR A 84 2.01 -11.56 -3.14
CA TYR A 84 2.30 -10.14 -3.05
C TYR A 84 1.66 -9.33 -4.19
N ARG A 85 1.21 -8.11 -3.85
CA ARG A 85 0.70 -7.13 -4.81
C ARG A 85 1.84 -6.32 -5.40
N GLU A 86 1.69 -5.98 -6.67
CA GLU A 86 2.43 -4.93 -7.36
C GLU A 86 1.72 -3.57 -7.27
N ASN A 87 0.39 -3.58 -7.11
CA ASN A 87 -0.45 -2.38 -7.03
C ASN A 87 -1.05 -2.19 -5.63
N MET A 88 -1.14 -0.94 -5.19
CA MET A 88 -1.75 -0.57 -3.92
C MET A 88 -2.96 0.33 -4.14
N TRP A 89 -3.95 0.21 -3.25
CA TRP A 89 -5.18 0.99 -3.30
C TRP A 89 -5.51 1.60 -1.94
N ILE A 90 -6.36 2.63 -1.97
CA ILE A 90 -6.91 3.35 -0.83
C ILE A 90 -8.43 3.20 -0.86
N MET A 91 -9.05 2.90 0.28
CA MET A 91 -10.49 2.82 0.50
C MET A 91 -10.84 3.57 1.80
N PHE A 92 -12.05 4.12 1.89
CA PHE A 92 -12.56 4.91 3.02
C PHE A 92 -13.77 4.22 3.65
#